data_AF-A0A1V6GWV8-F1
#
_entry.id   AF-A0A1V6GWV8-F1
#
_cell.length_a   1.000
_cell.length_b   1.000
_cell.length_c   1.000
_cell.angle_alpha   90.00
_cell.angle_beta   90.00
_cell.angle_gamma   90.00
#
_symmetry.space_group_name_H-M   'P 1'
#
loop_
_entity.id
_entity.type
_entity.pdbx_description
1 polymer ?
#
loop_
_entity_poly.entity_id
_entity_poly.type
_entity_poly.pdbx_seq_one_letter_code
_entity_poly.pdbx_strand_id
1 'polypeptide(L)'
;MRLPDYLKQTGAITDERLYRAFCAIDRASFLPEDRQEEAHRDWVIPTYQVRGRSFSTNSQPSLIAAMIEMLRLTGSERVLEIGTGTGYCTALLASMLDLGAVYSVDILDHLVEEARKNLSRYGITNARLKVGDGFFGWEEEAPFDAILATVAIGDIPGPLFNQLKVGGLFVCPLYIHQGRTPVYLLERLSLLEVIGSFRIDAVFITMADHIGPEENRLQKPKTRIRFRKETPDSPYLLSTVNGGRERWF
;
A
#
# COMPACT_ATOMS: atom_id res chain seq x y z
N MET A 1 9.74 -14.85 -21.57
CA MET A 1 8.53 -14.01 -21.47
C MET A 1 8.89 -12.77 -20.67
N ARG A 2 8.44 -11.57 -21.06
CA ARG A 2 8.72 -10.36 -20.27
C ARG A 2 7.84 -10.35 -19.02
N LEU A 3 8.32 -9.71 -17.95
CA LEU A 3 7.59 -9.62 -16.68
C LEU A 3 6.16 -9.08 -16.85
N PRO A 4 5.89 -7.97 -17.58
CA PRO A 4 4.52 -7.45 -17.73
C PRO A 4 3.58 -8.44 -18.43
N ASP A 5 4.10 -9.19 -19.41
CA ASP A 5 3.31 -10.20 -20.14
C ASP A 5 2.95 -11.38 -19.22
N TYR A 6 3.89 -11.80 -18.36
CA TYR A 6 3.66 -12.81 -17.33
C TYR A 6 2.57 -12.36 -16.34
N LEU A 7 2.67 -11.13 -15.81
CA LEU A 7 1.70 -10.57 -14.86
C LEU A 7 0.29 -10.46 -15.46
N LYS A 8 0.19 -10.11 -16.75
CA LYS A 8 -1.09 -10.08 -17.48
C LYS A 8 -1.65 -11.49 -17.69
N GLN A 9 -0.80 -12.46 -18.04
CA GLN A 9 -1.22 -13.85 -18.26
C GLN A 9 -1.74 -14.52 -16.97
N THR A 10 -1.12 -14.23 -15.83
CA THR A 10 -1.56 -14.79 -14.53
C THR A 10 -2.78 -14.10 -13.94
N GLY A 11 -3.25 -13.01 -14.56
CA GLY A 11 -4.37 -12.20 -14.06
C GLY A 11 -3.98 -11.26 -12.91
N ALA A 12 -2.69 -11.10 -12.62
CA ALA A 12 -2.22 -10.12 -11.64
C ALA A 12 -2.39 -8.67 -12.14
N ILE A 13 -2.39 -8.46 -13.45
CA ILE A 13 -2.76 -7.20 -14.10
C ILE A 13 -3.96 -7.45 -15.01
N THR A 14 -5.02 -6.67 -14.80
CA THR A 14 -6.21 -6.64 -15.66
C THR A 14 -6.45 -5.26 -16.29
N ASP A 15 -5.95 -4.19 -15.65
CA ASP A 15 -5.98 -2.84 -16.16
C ASP A 15 -4.89 -2.60 -17.20
N GLU A 16 -5.31 -2.20 -18.40
CA GLU A 16 -4.40 -1.92 -19.50
C GLU A 16 -3.46 -0.73 -19.22
N ARG A 17 -3.86 0.23 -18.38
CA ARG A 17 -2.99 1.35 -17.97
C ARG A 17 -1.87 0.87 -17.06
N LEU A 18 -2.18 -0.04 -16.13
CA LEU A 18 -1.17 -0.65 -15.27
C LEU A 18 -0.20 -1.52 -16.10
N TYR A 19 -0.71 -2.29 -17.06
CA TYR A 19 0.12 -3.04 -17.99
C TYR A 19 1.10 -2.14 -18.75
N ARG A 20 0.61 -1.00 -19.28
CA ARG A 20 1.45 0.01 -19.97
C ARG A 20 2.48 0.62 -19.03
N ALA A 21 2.12 0.93 -17.79
CA ALA A 21 3.05 1.43 -16.78
C ALA A 21 4.19 0.43 -16.53
N PHE A 22 3.87 -0.85 -16.34
CA PHE A 22 4.87 -1.92 -16.19
C PHE A 22 5.75 -2.12 -17.43
N CYS A 23 5.24 -1.81 -18.63
CA CYS A 23 6.04 -1.83 -19.85
C CYS A 23 6.98 -0.63 -19.99
N ALA A 24 6.56 0.55 -19.51
CA ALA A 24 7.28 1.80 -19.66
C ALA A 24 8.32 2.05 -18.54
N ILE A 25 8.03 1.58 -17.33
CA ILE A 25 8.86 1.79 -16.14
C ILE A 25 9.73 0.55 -15.92
N ASP A 26 11.03 0.66 -16.22
CA ASP A 26 11.97 -0.43 -15.98
C ASP A 26 12.34 -0.51 -14.49
N ARG A 27 11.90 -1.60 -13.85
CA ARG A 27 12.18 -1.90 -12.44
C ARG A 27 13.68 -1.87 -12.12
N ALA A 28 14.57 -2.21 -13.05
CA ALA A 28 16.02 -2.18 -12.81
C ALA A 28 16.52 -0.77 -12.44
N SER A 29 15.88 0.27 -12.98
CA SER A 29 16.22 1.67 -12.69
C SER A 29 15.94 2.10 -11.24
N PHE A 30 15.20 1.28 -10.48
CA PHE A 30 14.79 1.52 -9.10
C PHE A 30 15.46 0.55 -8.12
N LEU A 31 16.52 -0.14 -8.57
CA LEU A 31 17.27 -1.10 -7.77
C LEU A 31 18.74 -0.67 -7.65
N PRO A 32 19.41 -1.07 -6.54
CA PRO A 32 20.86 -1.01 -6.45
C PRO A 32 21.54 -1.69 -7.64
N GLU A 33 22.70 -1.18 -8.06
CA GLU A 33 23.42 -1.66 -9.25
C GLU A 33 23.70 -3.17 -9.21
N ASP A 34 24.03 -3.71 -8.04
CA ASP A 34 24.32 -5.12 -7.80
C ASP A 34 23.08 -6.04 -7.83
N ARG A 35 21.87 -5.46 -7.99
CA ARG A 35 20.58 -6.16 -7.99
C ARG A 35 19.79 -6.03 -9.29
N GLN A 36 20.28 -5.26 -10.26
CA GLN A 36 19.54 -4.96 -11.48
C GLN A 36 19.27 -6.20 -12.35
N GLU A 37 20.14 -7.20 -12.33
CA GLU A 37 19.94 -8.48 -13.06
C GLU A 37 18.70 -9.26 -12.56
N GLU A 38 18.26 -8.99 -11.33
CA GLU A 38 17.12 -9.64 -10.70
C GLU A 38 15.79 -8.93 -11.02
N ALA A 39 15.83 -7.75 -11.65
CA ALA A 39 14.68 -6.84 -11.79
C ALA A 39 13.45 -7.47 -12.44
N HIS A 40 13.65 -8.32 -13.45
CA HIS A 40 12.56 -8.90 -14.24
C HIS A 40 11.99 -10.20 -13.66
N ARG A 41 12.42 -10.59 -12.45
CA ARG A 41 11.87 -11.74 -11.72
C ARG A 41 10.73 -11.29 -10.81
N ASP A 42 9.69 -12.12 -10.72
CA ASP A 42 8.56 -11.87 -9.84
C ASP A 42 8.85 -12.28 -8.39
N TRP A 43 9.77 -11.56 -7.75
CA TRP A 43 10.14 -11.75 -6.35
C TRP A 43 10.52 -10.43 -5.68
N VAL A 44 10.59 -10.45 -4.35
CA VAL A 44 11.05 -9.32 -3.55
C VAL A 44 12.56 -9.14 -3.66
N ILE A 45 13.02 -7.89 -3.74
CA ILE A 45 14.45 -7.55 -3.81
C ILE A 45 14.77 -6.54 -2.70
N PRO A 46 15.70 -6.83 -1.78
CA PRO A 46 16.17 -5.83 -0.81
C PRO A 46 16.84 -4.65 -1.50
N THR A 47 16.44 -3.43 -1.14
CA THR A 47 16.99 -2.19 -1.70
C THR A 47 17.83 -1.42 -0.69
N TYR A 48 17.55 -1.58 0.60
CA TYR A 48 18.36 -1.00 1.66
C TYR A 48 18.50 -1.97 2.83
N GLN A 49 19.74 -2.30 3.19
CA GLN A 49 20.07 -3.24 4.26
C GLN A 49 21.16 -2.66 5.17
N VAL A 50 21.00 -2.87 6.48
CA VAL A 50 22.01 -2.53 7.48
C VAL A 50 22.26 -3.75 8.36
N ARG A 51 23.51 -4.21 8.43
CA ARG A 51 23.93 -5.39 9.22
C ARG A 51 23.08 -6.64 8.93
N GLY A 52 22.76 -6.88 7.65
CA GLY A 52 21.96 -8.03 7.20
C GLY A 52 20.45 -7.90 7.45
N ARG A 53 19.98 -6.83 8.07
CA ARG A 53 18.54 -6.53 8.21
C ARG A 53 18.09 -5.61 7.08
N SER A 54 17.00 -5.98 6.41
CA SER A 54 16.35 -5.14 5.40
C SER A 54 15.49 -4.05 6.04
N PHE A 55 15.66 -2.82 5.56
CA PHE A 55 14.88 -1.63 5.95
C PHE A 55 14.01 -1.12 4.79
N SER A 56 14.40 -1.44 3.56
CA SER A 56 13.56 -1.23 2.37
C SER A 56 13.73 -2.40 1.40
N THR A 57 12.65 -2.69 0.68
CA THR A 57 12.60 -3.70 -0.38
C THR A 57 11.80 -3.16 -1.55
N ASN A 58 12.21 -3.49 -2.76
CA ASN A 58 11.34 -3.44 -3.91
C ASN A 58 10.45 -4.70 -3.91
N SER A 59 9.18 -4.51 -3.60
CA SER A 59 8.18 -5.59 -3.43
C SER A 59 8.01 -6.47 -4.67
N GLN A 60 7.46 -7.67 -4.46
CA GLN A 60 7.13 -8.60 -5.55
C GLN A 60 6.18 -7.93 -6.56
N PRO A 61 6.52 -7.89 -7.87
CA PRO A 61 5.72 -7.25 -8.91
C PRO A 61 4.25 -7.68 -8.96
N SER A 62 3.95 -8.98 -8.90
CA SER A 62 2.57 -9.48 -8.94
C SER A 62 1.74 -9.06 -7.73
N LEU A 63 2.35 -9.02 -6.55
CA LEU A 63 1.70 -8.56 -5.33
C LEU A 63 1.36 -7.06 -5.41
N ILE A 64 2.32 -6.23 -5.86
CA ILE A 64 2.06 -4.79 -6.05
C ILE A 64 1.01 -4.54 -7.12
N ALA A 65 1.08 -5.27 -8.25
CA ALA A 65 0.07 -5.17 -9.29
C ALA A 65 -1.34 -5.47 -8.74
N ALA A 66 -1.49 -6.60 -8.03
CA ALA A 66 -2.75 -6.97 -7.42
C ALA A 66 -3.25 -5.93 -6.40
N MET A 67 -2.36 -5.35 -5.59
CA MET A 67 -2.73 -4.30 -4.64
C MET A 67 -3.19 -3.00 -5.33
N ILE A 68 -2.55 -2.61 -6.44
CA ILE A 68 -2.97 -1.45 -7.22
C ILE A 68 -4.33 -1.69 -7.88
N GLU A 69 -4.55 -2.88 -8.46
CA GLU A 69 -5.84 -3.27 -9.05
C GLU A 69 -7.00 -3.19 -8.03
N MET A 70 -6.74 -3.55 -6.76
CA MET A 70 -7.73 -3.45 -5.69
C MET A 70 -8.21 -2.02 -5.41
N LEU A 71 -7.41 -0.99 -5.74
CA LEU A 71 -7.78 0.41 -5.59
C LEU A 71 -8.75 0.90 -6.67
N ARG A 72 -8.96 0.12 -7.74
CA ARG A 72 -9.94 0.42 -8.80
C ARG A 72 -9.81 1.84 -9.36
N LEU A 73 -8.58 2.30 -9.54
CA LEU A 73 -8.28 3.65 -10.02
C LEU A 73 -8.86 3.86 -11.42
N THR A 74 -9.27 5.08 -11.74
CA THR A 74 -9.88 5.49 -13.02
C THR A 74 -9.08 6.57 -13.75
N GLY A 75 -8.00 7.06 -13.12
CA GLY A 75 -7.00 7.92 -13.72
C GLY A 75 -7.03 9.37 -13.22
N SER A 76 -7.97 9.70 -12.33
CA SER A 76 -8.19 11.06 -11.81
C SER A 76 -7.99 11.17 -10.30
N GLU A 77 -7.68 10.05 -9.64
CA GLU A 77 -7.58 9.94 -8.20
C GLU A 77 -6.37 10.68 -7.62
N ARG A 78 -6.55 11.22 -6.41
CA ARG A 78 -5.45 11.57 -5.51
C ARG A 78 -5.12 10.35 -4.66
N VAL A 79 -3.95 9.77 -4.88
CA VAL A 79 -3.51 8.54 -4.18
C VAL A 79 -2.44 8.89 -3.15
N LEU A 80 -2.63 8.48 -1.91
CA LEU A 80 -1.59 8.51 -0.88
C LEU A 80 -0.90 7.14 -0.79
N GLU A 81 0.40 7.11 -1.02
CA GLU A 81 1.26 5.94 -0.83
C GLU A 81 2.04 6.08 0.48
N ILE A 82 2.04 5.02 1.29
CA ILE A 82 2.80 4.91 2.53
C ILE A 82 3.93 3.89 2.33
N GLY A 83 5.17 4.37 2.37
CA GLY A 83 6.37 3.61 2.06
C GLY A 83 6.85 3.84 0.62
N THR A 84 7.40 5.02 0.34
CA THR A 84 7.94 5.38 -0.99
C THR A 84 9.02 4.40 -1.45
N GLY A 85 9.90 3.96 -0.54
CA GLY A 85 11.06 3.13 -0.88
C GLY A 85 11.89 3.78 -1.99
N THR A 86 12.25 3.01 -3.02
CA THR A 86 13.00 3.52 -4.17
C THR A 86 12.15 4.29 -5.19
N GLY A 87 10.82 4.37 -4.98
CA GLY A 87 9.87 5.10 -5.84
C GLY A 87 9.25 4.28 -6.97
N TYR A 88 9.47 2.97 -7.04
CA TYR A 88 8.95 2.15 -8.14
C TYR A 88 7.41 2.04 -8.13
N CYS A 89 6.80 1.79 -6.97
CA CYS A 89 5.34 1.75 -6.87
C CYS A 89 4.72 3.13 -7.11
N THR A 90 5.33 4.20 -6.58
CA THR A 90 5.00 5.58 -6.92
C THR A 90 5.00 5.82 -8.42
N ALA A 91 6.02 5.32 -9.14
CA ALA A 91 6.15 5.51 -10.58
C ALA A 91 5.02 4.81 -11.36
N LEU A 92 4.68 3.58 -10.95
CA LEU A 92 3.58 2.82 -11.54
C LEU A 92 2.24 3.53 -11.32
N LEU A 93 1.95 3.94 -10.08
CA LEU A 93 0.74 4.69 -9.75
C LEU A 93 0.65 5.99 -10.55
N ALA A 94 1.72 6.78 -10.57
CA ALA A 94 1.76 8.06 -11.27
C ALA A 94 1.53 7.90 -12.78
N SER A 95 2.05 6.83 -13.38
CA SER A 95 1.87 6.51 -14.80
C SER A 95 0.44 6.09 -15.15
N MET A 96 -0.39 5.71 -14.18
CA MET A 96 -1.81 5.38 -14.39
C MET A 96 -2.75 6.58 -14.26
N LEU A 97 -2.28 7.70 -13.69
CA LEU A 97 -3.10 8.83 -13.25
C LEU A 97 -2.94 10.02 -14.21
N ASP A 98 -3.59 9.96 -15.36
CA ASP A 98 -3.55 11.01 -16.39
C ASP A 98 -4.01 12.39 -15.87
N LEU A 99 -4.99 12.42 -14.98
CA LEU A 99 -5.57 13.63 -14.37
C LEU A 99 -5.38 13.68 -12.85
N GLY A 100 -4.84 12.61 -12.27
CA GLY A 100 -4.65 12.44 -10.83
C GLY A 100 -3.23 12.78 -10.38
N ALA A 101 -2.94 12.49 -9.12
CA ALA A 101 -1.62 12.68 -8.54
C ALA A 101 -1.32 11.69 -7.42
N VAL A 102 -0.04 11.34 -7.26
CA VAL A 102 0.46 10.51 -6.17
C VAL A 102 1.13 11.37 -5.11
N TYR A 103 0.83 11.08 -3.86
CA TYR A 103 1.46 11.66 -2.67
C TYR A 103 2.12 10.52 -1.95
N SER A 104 3.44 10.49 -1.85
CA SER A 104 4.16 9.36 -1.28
C SER A 104 5.02 9.80 -0.10
N VAL A 105 4.93 9.05 1.00
CA VAL A 105 5.60 9.35 2.26
C VAL A 105 6.51 8.19 2.65
N ASP A 106 7.74 8.50 3.03
CA ASP A 106 8.69 7.55 3.62
C ASP A 106 9.42 8.20 4.81
N ILE A 107 9.77 7.40 5.80
CA ILE A 107 10.47 7.86 7.01
C ILE A 107 11.95 8.08 6.76
N LEU A 108 12.52 7.42 5.74
CA LEU A 108 13.95 7.48 5.42
C LEU A 108 14.23 8.55 4.37
N ASP A 109 14.91 9.61 4.80
CA ASP A 109 15.28 10.77 3.97
C ASP A 109 16.02 10.43 2.67
N HIS A 110 17.02 9.55 2.74
CA HIS A 110 17.84 9.14 1.61
C HIS A 110 17.03 8.33 0.59
N LEU A 111 16.02 7.55 1.01
CA LEU A 111 15.13 6.83 0.10
C LEU A 111 14.20 7.79 -0.64
N VAL A 112 13.65 8.80 0.04
CA VAL A 112 12.85 9.84 -0.62
C VAL A 112 13.68 10.59 -1.67
N GLU A 113 14.94 10.91 -1.36
CA GLU A 113 15.83 11.57 -2.31
C GLU A 113 16.19 10.67 -3.51
N GLU A 114 16.44 9.38 -3.27
CA GLU A 114 16.64 8.40 -4.33
C GLU A 114 15.39 8.27 -5.22
N ALA A 115 14.21 8.18 -4.62
CA ALA A 115 12.94 8.12 -5.33
C ALA A 115 12.72 9.36 -6.20
N ARG A 116 13.03 10.58 -5.73
CA ARG A 116 12.96 11.80 -6.56
C ARG A 116 13.82 11.67 -7.81
N LYS A 117 15.07 11.20 -7.66
CA LYS A 117 15.98 11.01 -8.79
C LYS A 117 15.42 9.97 -9.76
N ASN A 118 14.94 8.84 -9.26
CA ASN A 118 14.37 7.79 -10.11
C ASN A 118 13.13 8.28 -10.87
N LEU A 119 12.18 8.94 -10.20
CA LEU A 119 10.98 9.49 -10.83
C LEU A 119 11.31 10.54 -11.90
N SER A 120 12.32 11.39 -11.65
CA SER A 120 12.75 12.41 -12.61
C SER A 120 13.29 11.82 -13.93
N ARG A 121 13.95 10.65 -13.88
CA ARG A 121 14.46 9.95 -15.07
C ARG A 121 13.33 9.50 -16.00
N TYR A 122 12.15 9.25 -15.44
CA TYR A 122 10.94 8.87 -16.18
C TYR A 122 10.05 10.08 -16.50
N GLY A 123 10.47 11.31 -16.18
CA GLY A 123 9.69 12.52 -16.44
C GLY A 123 8.39 12.60 -15.62
N ILE A 124 8.32 11.90 -14.49
CA ILE A 124 7.12 11.86 -13.66
C ILE A 124 6.98 13.18 -12.89
N THR A 125 5.89 13.89 -13.15
CA THR A 125 5.63 15.24 -12.61
C THR A 125 4.38 15.32 -11.71
N ASN A 126 3.52 14.31 -11.76
CA ASN A 126 2.30 14.19 -10.96
C ASN A 126 2.52 13.39 -9.65
N ALA A 127 3.77 13.29 -9.17
CA ALA A 127 4.10 12.66 -7.89
C ALA A 127 4.78 13.67 -6.95
N ARG A 128 4.28 13.76 -5.71
CA ARG A 128 4.86 14.56 -4.63
C ARG A 128 5.38 13.64 -3.54
N LEU A 129 6.63 13.84 -3.14
CA LEU A 129 7.28 13.03 -2.11
C LEU A 129 7.54 13.85 -0.84
N LYS A 130 7.33 13.24 0.33
CA LYS A 130 7.60 13.85 1.65
C LYS A 130 8.39 12.87 2.52
N VAL A 131 9.40 13.39 3.20
CA VAL A 131 10.02 12.69 4.34
C VAL A 131 9.11 12.87 5.53
N GLY A 132 8.67 11.78 6.13
CA GLY A 132 7.78 11.83 7.28
C GLY A 132 7.32 10.46 7.74
N ASP A 133 6.72 10.43 8.92
CA ASP A 133 6.11 9.22 9.44
C ASP A 133 4.76 8.98 8.76
N GLY A 134 4.72 7.95 7.93
CA GLY A 134 3.53 7.56 7.17
C GLY A 134 2.33 7.15 8.02
N PHE A 135 2.50 6.87 9.32
CA PHE A 135 1.38 6.64 10.23
C PHE A 135 0.41 7.82 10.29
N PHE A 136 0.95 9.04 10.20
CA PHE A 136 0.17 10.29 10.22
C PHE A 136 -0.34 10.71 8.83
N GLY A 137 0.08 10.01 7.76
CA GLY A 137 -0.27 10.37 6.39
C GLY A 137 0.27 11.74 5.98
N TRP A 138 -0.54 12.48 5.22
CA TRP A 138 -0.21 13.80 4.71
C TRP A 138 -1.44 14.71 4.78
N GLU A 139 -1.76 15.16 5.99
CA GLU A 139 -2.99 15.91 6.30
C GLU A 139 -3.15 17.17 5.44
N GLU A 140 -2.06 17.87 5.15
CA GLU A 140 -2.08 19.10 4.36
C GLU A 140 -2.52 18.89 2.89
N GLU A 141 -2.45 17.66 2.40
CA GLU A 141 -2.82 17.26 1.04
C GLU A 141 -4.08 16.39 1.01
N ALA A 142 -4.67 16.10 2.17
CA ALA A 142 -5.93 15.42 2.26
C ALA A 142 -7.08 16.29 1.68
N PRO A 143 -8.18 15.67 1.23
CA PRO A 143 -8.48 14.25 1.30
C PRO A 143 -8.04 13.46 0.04
N PHE A 144 -7.79 12.16 0.22
CA PHE A 144 -7.36 11.22 -0.81
C PHE A 144 -8.49 10.31 -1.26
N ASP A 145 -8.52 9.99 -2.55
CA ASP A 145 -9.47 9.03 -3.13
C ASP A 145 -9.07 7.59 -2.80
N ALA A 146 -7.76 7.34 -2.71
CA ALA A 146 -7.19 6.04 -2.41
C ALA A 146 -5.95 6.16 -1.52
N ILE A 147 -5.74 5.15 -0.68
CA ILE A 147 -4.51 4.98 0.10
C ILE A 147 -3.92 3.60 -0.19
N LEU A 148 -2.60 3.54 -0.39
CA LEU A 148 -1.85 2.29 -0.54
C LEU A 148 -0.72 2.26 0.47
N ALA A 149 -0.72 1.30 1.38
CA ALA A 149 0.43 1.05 2.24
C ALA A 149 1.25 -0.13 1.69
N THR A 150 2.54 0.10 1.46
CA THR A 150 3.52 -0.91 1.05
C THR A 150 4.38 -1.39 2.23
N VAL A 151 3.93 -1.09 3.45
CA VAL A 151 4.48 -1.53 4.74
C VAL A 151 3.36 -2.03 5.64
N ALA A 152 3.64 -3.05 6.44
CA ALA A 152 2.65 -3.60 7.35
C ALA A 152 2.40 -2.66 8.53
N ILE A 153 1.12 -2.40 8.82
CA ILE A 153 0.66 -1.55 9.92
C ILE A 153 0.07 -2.41 11.06
N GLY A 154 0.28 -2.00 12.31
CA GLY A 154 -0.14 -2.77 13.50
C GLY A 154 -1.62 -2.65 13.85
N ASP A 155 -2.27 -1.59 13.40
CA ASP A 155 -3.69 -1.27 13.49
C ASP A 155 -4.02 -0.30 12.34
N ILE A 156 -5.29 -0.11 12.00
CA ILE A 156 -5.74 0.85 11.00
C ILE A 156 -5.62 2.26 11.59
N PRO A 157 -4.68 3.12 11.13
CA PRO A 157 -4.42 4.39 11.78
C PRO A 157 -5.61 5.34 11.59
N GLY A 158 -6.10 5.91 12.70
CA GLY A 158 -7.11 6.97 12.67
C GLY A 158 -6.75 8.14 11.75
N PRO A 159 -5.50 8.64 11.73
CA PRO A 159 -5.08 9.70 10.82
C PRO A 159 -5.29 9.36 9.34
N LEU A 160 -4.81 8.20 8.88
CA LEU A 160 -4.98 7.75 7.49
C LEU A 160 -6.46 7.60 7.13
N PHE A 161 -7.25 7.04 8.04
CA PHE A 161 -8.68 6.91 7.83
C PHE A 161 -9.37 8.28 7.65
N ASN A 162 -9.02 9.25 8.48
CA ASN A 162 -9.61 10.59 8.42
C ASN A 162 -9.30 11.31 7.10
N GLN A 163 -8.13 11.02 6.51
CA GLN A 163 -7.69 11.60 5.24
C GLN A 163 -8.27 10.89 4.00
N LEU A 164 -8.84 9.69 4.13
CA LEU A 164 -9.49 8.98 3.02
C LEU A 164 -10.89 9.54 2.76
N LYS A 165 -11.29 9.80 1.52
CA LYS A 165 -12.68 10.24 1.20
C LYS A 165 -13.71 9.17 1.56
N VAL A 166 -14.95 9.58 1.80
CA VAL A 166 -16.08 8.63 1.78
C VAL A 166 -16.22 8.06 0.36
N GLY A 167 -16.37 6.74 0.26
CA GLY A 167 -16.25 5.96 -0.99
C GLY A 167 -14.81 5.60 -1.35
N GLY A 168 -13.81 6.13 -0.62
CA GLY A 168 -12.41 5.86 -0.88
C GLY A 168 -11.97 4.46 -0.44
N LEU A 169 -10.91 3.98 -1.09
CA LEU A 169 -10.33 2.65 -0.87
C LEU A 169 -8.95 2.73 -0.22
N PHE A 170 -8.70 1.88 0.77
CA PHE A 170 -7.40 1.73 1.40
C PHE A 170 -6.95 0.27 1.34
N VAL A 171 -5.85 0.03 0.65
CA VAL A 171 -5.19 -1.28 0.60
C VAL A 171 -3.97 -1.27 1.49
N CYS A 172 -3.93 -2.17 2.46
CA CYS A 172 -2.83 -2.24 3.43
C CYS A 172 -2.57 -3.67 3.92
N PRO A 173 -1.31 -4.05 4.14
CA PRO A 173 -0.96 -5.20 4.93
C PRO A 173 -1.16 -4.92 6.42
N LEU A 174 -1.86 -5.80 7.13
CA LEU A 174 -2.04 -5.71 8.58
C LEU A 174 -1.11 -6.71 9.29
N TYR A 175 -0.33 -6.24 10.24
CA TYR A 175 0.52 -7.09 11.06
C TYR A 175 -0.30 -7.90 12.06
N ILE A 176 -0.22 -9.23 11.96
CA ILE A 176 -0.87 -10.16 12.89
C ILE A 176 0.17 -10.71 13.88
N HIS A 177 1.25 -11.29 13.33
CA HIS A 177 2.41 -11.75 14.07
C HIS A 177 3.62 -11.83 13.13
N GLN A 178 4.78 -12.19 13.67
CA GLN A 178 6.00 -12.37 12.87
C GLN A 178 5.76 -13.33 11.70
N GLY A 179 6.09 -12.87 10.48
CA GLY A 179 5.92 -13.64 9.25
C GLY A 179 4.50 -13.69 8.70
N ARG A 180 3.54 -12.94 9.27
CA ARG A 180 2.16 -12.89 8.77
C ARG A 180 1.63 -11.46 8.73
N THR A 181 1.59 -10.88 7.53
CA THR A 181 1.06 -9.53 7.28
C THR A 181 0.08 -9.50 6.09
N PRO A 182 -1.06 -10.20 6.18
CA PRO A 182 -2.02 -10.30 5.09
C PRO A 182 -2.54 -8.93 4.65
N VAL A 183 -2.79 -8.82 3.34
CA VAL A 183 -3.34 -7.62 2.69
C VAL A 183 -4.85 -7.58 2.85
N TYR A 184 -5.34 -6.42 3.25
CA TYR A 184 -6.75 -6.09 3.36
C TYR A 184 -7.11 -4.95 2.41
N LEU A 185 -8.35 -5.01 1.90
CA LEU A 185 -9.02 -3.87 1.30
C LEU A 185 -10.03 -3.31 2.30
N LEU A 186 -9.92 -2.02 2.57
CA LEU A 186 -10.81 -1.24 3.41
C LEU A 186 -11.55 -0.22 2.54
N GLU A 187 -12.85 -0.11 2.74
CA GLU A 187 -13.73 0.83 2.04
C GLU A 187 -14.39 1.76 3.06
N ARG A 188 -14.20 3.07 2.92
CA ARG A 188 -14.82 4.07 3.80
C ARG A 188 -16.25 4.32 3.37
N LEU A 189 -17.22 3.75 4.07
CA LEU A 189 -18.64 3.93 3.73
C LEU A 189 -19.22 5.24 4.25
N SER A 190 -18.69 5.76 5.35
CA SER A 190 -19.12 7.04 5.93
C SER A 190 -18.02 7.66 6.79
N LEU A 191 -18.34 8.78 7.45
CA LEU A 191 -17.44 9.37 8.44
C LEU A 191 -17.11 8.42 9.60
N LEU A 192 -18.00 7.47 9.91
CA LEU A 192 -17.92 6.61 11.08
C LEU A 192 -17.88 5.12 10.74
N GLU A 193 -17.83 4.73 9.47
CA GLU A 193 -17.91 3.33 9.08
C GLU A 193 -16.90 2.93 8.00
N VAL A 194 -16.24 1.80 8.25
CA VAL A 194 -15.35 1.10 7.30
C VAL A 194 -15.80 -0.33 7.16
N ILE A 195 -15.78 -0.82 5.93
CA ILE A 195 -15.82 -2.26 5.65
C ILE A 195 -14.44 -2.73 5.23
N GLY A 196 -13.88 -3.64 6.01
CA GLY A 196 -12.65 -4.35 5.71
C GLY A 196 -12.90 -5.74 5.15
N SER A 197 -11.96 -6.23 4.33
CA SER A 197 -12.01 -7.59 3.81
C SER A 197 -10.62 -8.08 3.43
N PHE A 198 -10.31 -9.31 3.81
CA PHE A 198 -9.05 -9.97 3.45
C PHE A 198 -8.97 -10.19 1.94
N ARG A 199 -7.74 -10.14 1.41
CA ARG A 199 -7.49 -10.31 -0.02
C ARG A 199 -6.38 -11.30 -0.32
N ILE A 200 -5.19 -11.11 0.27
CA ILE A 200 -3.99 -11.86 -0.10
C ILE A 200 -3.15 -12.13 1.14
N ASP A 201 -2.67 -13.36 1.32
CA ASP A 201 -1.61 -13.64 2.29
C ASP A 201 -0.26 -13.14 1.76
N ALA A 202 0.41 -12.32 2.55
CA ALA A 202 1.68 -11.71 2.17
C ALA A 202 2.55 -11.42 3.40
N VAL A 203 3.83 -11.11 3.13
CA VAL A 203 4.79 -10.66 4.13
C VAL A 203 5.40 -9.34 3.68
N PHE A 204 5.26 -8.32 4.51
CA PHE A 204 5.80 -6.98 4.31
C PHE A 204 6.73 -6.61 5.45
N ILE A 205 7.68 -5.71 5.14
CA ILE A 205 8.40 -4.98 6.19
C ILE A 205 7.37 -4.20 6.99
N THR A 206 7.55 -4.17 8.30
CA THR A 206 6.65 -3.47 9.20
C THR A 206 6.98 -1.99 9.30
N MET A 207 5.95 -1.16 9.43
CA MET A 207 6.09 0.25 9.76
C MET A 207 6.86 0.40 11.08
N ALA A 208 7.94 1.20 11.08
CA ALA A 208 8.78 1.42 12.25
C ALA A 208 7.96 2.02 13.40
N ASP A 209 8.25 1.61 14.63
CA ASP A 209 7.64 2.11 15.89
C ASP A 209 6.10 1.99 16.03
N HIS A 210 5.41 1.53 14.99
CA HIS A 210 3.96 1.34 14.94
C HIS A 210 3.52 -0.14 14.99
N ILE A 211 4.44 -1.02 15.40
CA ILE A 211 4.18 -2.42 15.73
C ILE A 211 4.51 -2.65 17.21
N GLY A 212 3.50 -2.88 18.05
CA GLY A 212 3.69 -3.06 19.49
C GLY A 212 2.42 -3.53 20.24
N PRO A 213 2.49 -3.69 21.58
CA PRO A 213 1.32 -4.00 22.42
C PRO A 213 0.19 -3.00 22.18
N GLU A 214 -1.07 -3.35 22.50
CA GLU A 214 -2.26 -2.55 22.18
C GLU A 214 -2.15 -1.06 22.54
N GLU A 215 -1.35 -0.74 23.56
CA GLU A 215 -1.08 0.61 24.06
C GLU A 215 -0.29 1.48 23.06
N ASN A 216 0.53 0.87 22.19
CA ASN A 216 1.24 1.55 21.10
C ASN A 216 0.37 1.71 19.84
N ARG A 217 -0.83 1.13 19.80
CA ARG A 217 -1.85 1.37 18.76
C ARG A 217 -2.57 2.68 19.08
N LEU A 218 -1.80 3.76 19.16
CA LEU A 218 -2.33 5.07 19.54
C LEU A 218 -3.37 5.51 18.49
N GLN A 219 -4.59 5.76 18.99
CA GLN A 219 -5.80 6.15 18.26
C GLN A 219 -6.41 5.04 17.38
N LYS A 220 -7.01 4.03 18.04
CA LYS A 220 -8.12 3.29 17.42
C LYS A 220 -9.11 4.32 16.86
N PRO A 221 -9.48 4.25 15.57
CA PRO A 221 -10.37 5.24 15.01
C PRO A 221 -11.69 5.25 15.80
N LYS A 222 -12.30 6.42 16.01
CA LYS A 222 -13.67 6.53 16.54
C LYS A 222 -14.71 5.85 15.64
N THR A 223 -14.26 5.41 14.46
CA THR A 223 -14.95 4.70 13.40
C THR A 223 -15.25 3.27 13.80
N ARG A 224 -16.46 2.83 13.50
CA ARG A 224 -16.85 1.44 13.56
C ARG A 224 -16.27 0.71 12.35
N ILE A 225 -15.29 -0.16 12.60
CA ILE A 225 -14.74 -1.04 11.57
C ILE A 225 -15.52 -2.36 11.60
N ARG A 226 -16.03 -2.78 10.44
CA ARG A 226 -16.67 -4.09 10.25
C ARG A 226 -15.88 -4.87 9.22
N PHE A 227 -15.64 -6.15 9.47
CA PHE A 227 -15.05 -7.03 8.46
C PHE A 227 -16.14 -7.90 7.84
N ARG A 228 -16.03 -8.17 6.53
CA ARG A 228 -16.94 -9.07 5.83
C ARG A 228 -16.77 -10.49 6.40
N LYS A 229 -17.89 -11.25 6.50
CA LYS A 229 -17.97 -12.59 7.12
C LYS A 229 -16.97 -13.60 6.55
N GLU A 230 -16.56 -13.41 5.30
CA GLU A 230 -15.55 -14.21 4.59
C GLU A 230 -14.10 -13.93 5.03
N THR A 231 -13.90 -13.19 6.12
CA THR A 231 -12.57 -12.84 6.65
C THR A 231 -12.27 -13.60 7.95
N PRO A 232 -12.00 -14.92 7.91
CA PRO A 232 -11.88 -15.77 9.09
C PRO A 232 -10.74 -15.39 10.04
N ASP A 233 -9.72 -14.70 9.54
CA ASP A 233 -8.50 -14.32 10.29
C ASP A 233 -8.40 -12.81 10.58
N SER A 234 -9.54 -12.08 10.57
CA SER A 234 -9.54 -10.66 10.92
C SER A 234 -9.04 -10.44 12.35
N PRO A 235 -8.04 -9.56 12.60
CA PRO A 235 -7.68 -9.16 13.96
C PRO A 235 -8.79 -8.34 14.66
N TYR A 236 -9.81 -7.92 13.90
CA TYR A 236 -11.01 -7.28 14.42
C TYR A 236 -12.17 -8.28 14.34
N LEU A 237 -12.63 -8.74 15.52
CA LEU A 237 -13.85 -9.52 15.63
C LEU A 237 -15.04 -8.72 15.08
N LEU A 238 -16.00 -9.41 14.44
CA LEU A 238 -17.30 -8.85 14.10
C LEU A 238 -17.85 -8.12 15.34
N SER A 239 -18.02 -6.79 15.27
CA SER A 239 -18.80 -6.10 16.30
C SER A 239 -20.24 -6.57 16.16
N THR A 240 -20.60 -7.61 16.92
CA THR A 240 -22.00 -7.86 17.25
C THR A 240 -22.49 -6.56 17.87
N VAL A 241 -23.45 -5.92 17.18
CA VAL A 241 -24.17 -4.79 17.73
C VAL A 241 -24.64 -5.22 19.12
N ASN A 242 -24.36 -4.41 20.15
CA ASN A 242 -24.83 -4.65 21.50
C ASN A 242 -26.31 -5.06 21.50
N GLY A 243 -26.60 -6.19 22.16
CA GLY A 243 -27.93 -6.56 22.64
C GLY A 243 -28.79 -7.37 21.67
N GLY A 244 -28.64 -8.69 21.71
CA GLY A 244 -29.63 -9.60 21.14
C GLY A 244 -29.03 -10.93 20.71
N ARG A 245 -29.23 -11.97 21.54
CA ARG A 245 -29.06 -13.35 21.08
C ARG A 245 -30.02 -13.58 19.91
N GLU A 246 -29.51 -13.72 18.71
CA GLU A 246 -30.21 -14.47 17.68
C GLU A 246 -29.29 -15.51 17.06
N ARG A 247 -29.59 -16.76 17.41
CA ARG A 247 -29.15 -17.98 16.73
C ARG A 247 -29.82 -17.99 15.37
N TRP A 248 -29.04 -18.19 14.30
CA TRP A 248 -29.61 -18.70 13.06
C TRP A 248 -28.66 -19.75 12.46
N PHE A 249 -29.31 -20.83 12.01
CA PHE A 249 -28.79 -22.11 11.55
C PHE A 249 -27.96 -22.01 10.27
#